data_AF-A0A970VN79-F1
#
_entry.id   AF-A0A970VN79-F1
#
_cell.length_a   1.000
_cell.length_b   1.000
_cell.length_c   1.000
_cell.angle_alpha   90.00
_cell.angle_beta   90.00
_cell.angle_gamma   90.00
#
_symmetry.space_group_name_H-M   'P 1'
#
loop_
_entity.id
_entity.type
_entity.pdbx_description
1 polymer ?
#
loop_
_entity_poly.entity_id
_entity_poly.type
_entity_poly.pdbx_seq_one_letter_code
_entity_poly.pdbx_strand_id
1 'polypeptide(L)'
;MHEKVKQFVERQEREKVKRREQHLINLGLVEKVYSDSWHRDYPHWDSTKQKYCKLVPIDVTDEEYALICSYVKEGEKEPRRTNLVAVVLKVIGWVILVGGFLAGLILASLYNYGFDWAIAIGYWVFALLSGIIFLALAEIIALLQVLVNKERQ
;
A
#
# COMPACT_ATOMS: atom_id res chain seq x y z
N MET A 1 -11.97 12.32 42.98
CA MET A 1 -11.30 12.47 41.66
C MET A 1 -11.45 13.93 41.24
N HIS A 2 -10.38 14.62 40.83
CA HIS A 2 -10.44 16.04 40.48
C HIS A 2 -11.20 16.25 39.15
N GLU A 3 -11.98 17.32 39.04
CA GLU A 3 -12.93 17.55 37.93
C GLU A 3 -12.25 17.59 36.55
N LYS A 4 -11.06 18.18 36.47
CA LYS A 4 -10.23 18.17 35.24
C LYS A 4 -9.76 16.76 34.85
N VAL A 5 -9.53 15.89 35.83
CA VAL A 5 -9.14 14.49 35.59
C VAL A 5 -10.34 13.71 35.04
N LYS A 6 -11.54 13.94 35.56
CA LYS A 6 -12.78 13.31 35.05
C LYS A 6 -13.03 13.69 33.58
N GLN A 7 -12.93 14.98 33.25
CA GLN A 7 -13.08 15.45 31.86
C GLN A 7 -12.02 14.90 30.91
N PHE A 8 -10.78 14.71 31.39
CA PHE A 8 -9.72 14.12 30.58
C PHE A 8 -9.96 12.64 30.30
N VAL A 9 -10.39 11.87 31.30
CA VAL A 9 -10.72 10.44 31.15
C VAL A 9 -11.88 10.26 30.17
N GLU A 10 -12.97 11.01 30.32
CA GLU A 10 -14.11 10.96 29.39
C GLU A 10 -13.73 11.30 27.95
N ARG A 11 -12.80 12.24 27.75
CA ARG A 11 -12.29 12.58 26.41
C ARG A 11 -11.50 11.43 25.80
N GLN A 12 -10.61 10.80 26.57
CA GLN A 12 -9.80 9.67 26.12
C GLN A 12 -10.67 8.45 25.78
N GLU A 13 -11.70 8.17 26.58
CA GLU A 13 -12.65 7.09 26.30
C GLU A 13 -13.40 7.33 24.99
N ARG A 14 -13.92 8.55 24.77
CA ARG A 14 -14.57 8.91 23.50
C ARG A 14 -13.63 8.77 22.29
N GLU A 15 -12.38 9.17 22.43
CA GLU A 15 -11.38 9.01 21.36
C GLU A 15 -11.03 7.54 21.10
N LYS A 16 -10.96 6.71 22.13
CA LYS A 16 -10.73 5.26 21.99
C LYS A 16 -11.88 4.60 21.24
N VAL A 17 -13.12 4.90 21.61
CA VAL A 17 -14.32 4.38 20.93
C VAL A 17 -14.33 4.79 19.46
N LYS A 18 -14.11 6.08 19.15
CA LYS A 18 -14.03 6.55 17.75
C LYS A 18 -12.93 5.86 16.96
N ARG A 19 -11.74 5.69 17.53
CA ARG A 19 -10.62 4.99 16.87
C ARG A 19 -10.97 3.53 16.58
N ARG A 20 -11.61 2.86 17.54
CA ARG A 20 -12.08 1.48 17.39
C ARG A 20 -13.11 1.35 16.27
N GLU A 21 -14.15 2.17 16.30
CA GLU A 21 -15.19 2.20 15.28
C GLU A 21 -14.61 2.39 13.88
N GLN A 22 -13.70 3.36 13.73
CA GLN A 22 -13.08 3.67 12.44
C GLN A 22 -12.16 2.55 11.97
N HIS A 23 -11.47 1.87 12.88
CA HIS A 23 -10.68 0.69 12.57
C HIS A 23 -11.55 -0.47 12.06
N LEU A 24 -12.69 -0.74 12.70
CA LEU A 24 -13.63 -1.78 12.27
C LEU A 24 -14.24 -1.47 10.89
N ILE A 25 -14.56 -0.20 10.62
CA ILE A 25 -15.02 0.25 9.31
C ILE A 25 -13.97 0.00 8.23
N ASN A 26 -12.70 0.33 8.51
CA ASN A 26 -11.60 0.11 7.56
C ASN A 26 -11.34 -1.38 7.30
N LEU A 27 -11.59 -2.24 8.29
CA LEU A 27 -11.50 -3.70 8.15
C LEU A 27 -12.72 -4.31 7.43
N GLY A 28 -13.77 -3.53 7.17
CA GLY A 28 -15.00 -4.01 6.56
C GLY A 28 -15.90 -4.80 7.52
N LEU A 29 -15.60 -4.80 8.82
CA LEU A 29 -16.41 -5.42 9.87
C LEU A 29 -17.60 -4.52 10.25
N VAL A 30 -18.46 -4.30 9.27
CA VAL A 30 -19.59 -3.39 9.34
C VAL A 30 -20.88 -4.07 8.94
N GLU A 31 -21.95 -3.70 9.62
CA GLU A 31 -23.30 -4.02 9.23
C GLU A 31 -23.86 -2.89 8.36
N LYS A 32 -24.57 -3.28 7.29
CA LYS A 32 -25.26 -2.34 6.40
C LYS A 32 -26.67 -2.11 6.91
N VAL A 33 -26.94 -0.93 7.45
CA VAL A 33 -28.29 -0.51 7.78
C VAL A 33 -28.88 0.18 6.56
N TYR A 34 -30.05 -0.26 6.11
CA TYR A 34 -30.67 0.20 4.86
C TYR A 34 -31.76 1.27 5.09
N SER A 35 -31.91 2.14 4.10
CA SER A 35 -32.97 3.14 3.99
C SER A 35 -33.58 3.08 2.60
N ASP A 36 -34.91 3.26 2.53
CA ASP A 36 -35.66 3.29 1.27
C ASP A 36 -35.44 4.60 0.50
N SER A 37 -35.05 5.67 1.19
CA SER A 37 -34.77 6.98 0.61
C SER A 37 -33.33 7.41 0.86
N TRP A 38 -32.81 8.25 -0.04
CA TRP A 38 -31.52 8.89 0.13
C TRP A 38 -31.57 9.85 1.33
N HIS A 39 -30.62 9.71 2.25
CA HIS A 39 -30.42 10.61 3.37
C HIS A 39 -28.94 10.93 3.52
N ARG A 40 -28.61 12.07 4.12
CA ARG A 40 -27.21 12.42 4.43
C ARG A 40 -26.50 11.34 5.27
N ASP A 41 -27.27 10.64 6.10
CA ASP A 41 -26.77 9.57 6.98
C ASP A 41 -26.63 8.21 6.27
N TYR A 42 -27.20 8.05 5.06
CA TYR A 42 -27.16 6.84 4.24
C TYR A 42 -26.57 7.15 2.86
N PRO A 43 -25.27 7.50 2.78
CA PRO A 43 -24.68 8.04 1.56
C PRO A 43 -24.38 6.98 0.49
N HIS A 44 -24.37 5.70 0.84
CA HIS A 44 -23.95 4.62 -0.07
C HIS A 44 -25.16 3.95 -0.71
N TRP A 45 -25.09 3.63 -2.00
CA TRP A 45 -26.11 2.86 -2.71
C TRP A 45 -25.70 1.40 -2.80
N ASP A 46 -26.57 0.48 -2.38
CA ASP A 46 -26.38 -0.96 -2.55
C ASP A 46 -27.12 -1.42 -3.80
N SER A 47 -26.37 -1.76 -4.85
CA SER A 47 -26.91 -2.18 -6.15
C SER A 47 -27.62 -3.53 -6.10
N THR A 48 -27.31 -4.38 -5.11
CA THR A 48 -27.93 -5.71 -4.97
C THR A 48 -29.33 -5.60 -4.37
N LYS A 49 -29.51 -4.76 -3.35
CA LYS A 49 -30.81 -4.56 -2.69
C LYS A 49 -31.60 -3.36 -3.21
N GLN A 50 -31.01 -2.56 -4.11
CA GLN A 50 -31.55 -1.30 -4.61
C GLN A 50 -32.01 -0.35 -3.48
N LYS A 51 -31.16 -0.22 -2.45
CA LYS A 51 -31.44 0.61 -1.27
C LYS A 51 -30.21 1.40 -0.85
N TYR A 52 -30.41 2.55 -0.23
CA TYR A 52 -29.33 3.32 0.37
C TYR A 52 -28.91 2.67 1.68
N CYS A 53 -27.62 2.73 2.04
CA CYS A 53 -27.09 2.13 3.24
C CYS A 53 -26.07 3.01 3.96
N LYS A 54 -26.02 2.82 5.27
CA LYS A 54 -25.00 3.33 6.19
C LYS A 54 -24.18 2.16 6.68
N LEU A 55 -22.87 2.33 6.73
CA LEU A 55 -21.96 1.37 7.33
C LEU A 55 -21.91 1.66 8.82
N VAL A 56 -22.36 0.72 9.64
CA VAL A 56 -22.29 0.79 11.10
C VAL A 56 -21.32 -0.30 11.55
N PRO A 57 -20.30 0.02 12.36
CA PRO A 57 -19.38 -1.00 12.87
C PRO A 57 -20.16 -2.02 13.71
N ILE A 58 -19.80 -3.29 13.58
CA ILE A 58 -20.40 -4.36 14.38
C ILE A 58 -20.07 -4.10 15.86
N ASP A 59 -21.04 -4.33 16.74
CA ASP A 59 -20.80 -4.30 18.18
C ASP A 59 -19.91 -5.49 18.56
N VAL A 60 -18.75 -5.17 19.12
CA VAL A 60 -17.73 -6.16 19.46
C VAL A 60 -17.34 -5.96 20.92
N THR A 61 -17.09 -7.06 21.63
CA THR A 61 -16.53 -7.02 22.98
C THR A 61 -15.04 -6.68 22.94
N ASP A 62 -14.49 -6.22 24.07
CA ASP A 62 -13.07 -5.88 24.17
C ASP A 62 -12.17 -7.08 23.86
N GLU A 63 -12.61 -8.29 24.19
CA GLU A 63 -11.91 -9.55 23.90
C GLU A 63 -11.90 -9.84 22.39
N GLU A 64 -13.05 -9.73 21.72
CA GLU A 64 -13.16 -9.92 20.27
C GLU A 64 -12.33 -8.86 19.51
N TYR A 65 -12.33 -7.61 19.98
CA TYR A 65 -11.52 -6.57 19.37
C TYR A 65 -10.02 -6.83 19.56
N ALA A 66 -9.60 -7.35 20.72
CA ALA A 66 -8.21 -7.74 20.95
C ALA A 66 -7.78 -8.86 19.99
N LEU A 67 -8.65 -9.85 19.75
CA LEU A 67 -8.42 -10.93 18.77
C LEU A 67 -8.33 -10.40 17.34
N ILE A 68 -9.24 -9.51 16.93
CA ILE A 68 -9.16 -8.86 15.60
C ILE A 68 -7.82 -8.14 15.44
N CYS A 69 -7.40 -7.39 16.45
CA CYS A 69 -6.13 -6.68 16.44
C CYS A 69 -4.91 -7.61 16.42
N SER A 70 -4.97 -8.81 17.02
CA SER A 70 -3.86 -9.77 16.93
C SER A 70 -3.75 -10.35 15.53
N TYR A 71 -4.86 -10.76 14.90
CA TYR A 71 -4.85 -11.30 13.54
C TYR A 71 -4.37 -10.28 12.49
N VAL A 72 -4.80 -9.01 12.61
CA VAL A 72 -4.32 -7.95 11.70
C VAL A 72 -2.80 -7.76 11.82
N LYS A 73 -2.27 -7.77 13.05
CA LYS A 73 -0.82 -7.66 13.28
C LYS A 73 -0.04 -8.88 12.82
N GLU A 74 -0.61 -10.07 12.90
CA GLU A 74 0.03 -11.30 12.43
C GLU A 74 0.07 -11.36 10.89
N GLY A 75 -0.97 -10.89 10.21
CA GLY A 75 -0.98 -10.76 8.75
C GLY A 75 0.08 -9.79 8.21
N GLU A 76 0.52 -8.80 9.00
CA GLU A 76 1.66 -7.91 8.66
C GLU A 76 3.03 -8.57 8.88
N LYS A 77 3.11 -9.61 9.72
CA LYS A 77 4.37 -10.27 10.12
C LYS A 77 4.74 -11.47 9.27
N GLU A 78 3.90 -11.90 8.34
CA GLU A 78 4.28 -12.91 7.34
C GLU A 78 5.58 -12.45 6.67
N PRO A 79 6.71 -13.17 6.85
CA PRO A 79 7.95 -12.78 6.20
C PRO A 79 7.69 -12.84 4.70
N ARG A 80 7.70 -11.67 4.03
CA ARG A 80 7.57 -11.59 2.57
C ARG A 80 8.52 -12.61 1.98
N ARG A 81 8.00 -13.75 1.53
CA ARG A 81 8.79 -14.73 0.78
C ARG A 81 9.32 -13.99 -0.43
N THR A 82 10.61 -13.70 -0.39
CA THR A 82 11.26 -12.91 -1.42
C THR A 82 11.20 -13.71 -2.72
N ASN A 83 10.55 -13.15 -3.73
CA ASN A 83 10.56 -13.74 -5.05
C ASN A 83 11.97 -13.62 -5.62
N LEU A 84 12.68 -14.74 -5.78
CA LEU A 84 14.03 -14.74 -6.35
C LEU A 84 14.07 -14.09 -7.73
N VAL A 85 13.05 -14.33 -8.57
CA VAL A 85 12.92 -13.71 -9.90
C VAL A 85 12.79 -12.19 -9.78
N ALA A 86 11.96 -11.69 -8.86
CA ALA A 86 11.84 -10.25 -8.63
C ALA A 86 13.15 -9.63 -8.12
N VAL A 87 13.88 -10.32 -7.24
CA VAL A 87 15.18 -9.85 -6.75
C VAL A 87 16.18 -9.75 -7.90
N VAL A 88 16.27 -10.78 -8.75
CA VAL A 88 17.18 -10.78 -9.91
C VAL A 88 16.83 -9.66 -10.89
N LEU A 89 15.55 -9.45 -11.21
CA LEU A 89 15.11 -8.36 -12.08
C LEU A 89 15.45 -6.98 -11.48
N LYS A 90 15.31 -6.80 -10.16
CA LYS A 90 15.73 -5.56 -9.49
C LYS A 90 17.23 -5.31 -9.66
N VAL A 91 18.05 -6.34 -9.47
CA VAL A 91 19.50 -6.24 -9.63
C VAL A 91 19.86 -5.89 -11.07
N ILE A 92 19.25 -6.55 -12.06
CA ILE A 92 19.47 -6.26 -13.48
C ILE A 92 19.09 -4.80 -13.81
N GLY A 93 17.94 -4.33 -13.33
CA GLY A 93 17.50 -2.94 -13.53
C GLY A 93 18.53 -1.93 -13.02
N TRP A 94 19.06 -2.14 -11.81
CA TRP A 94 20.11 -1.28 -11.25
C TRP A 94 21.43 -1.36 -12.01
N VAL A 95 21.84 -2.55 -12.44
CA VAL A 95 23.04 -2.74 -13.27
C VAL A 95 22.92 -1.99 -14.59
N ILE A 96 21.74 -2.02 -15.23
CA ILE A 96 21.49 -1.29 -16.47
C ILE A 96 21.56 0.22 -16.25
N LEU A 97 20.96 0.74 -15.17
CA LEU A 97 20.99 2.16 -14.85
C LEU A 97 22.43 2.66 -14.60
N VAL A 98 23.14 2.00 -13.68
CA VAL A 98 24.50 2.41 -13.30
C VAL A 98 25.48 2.15 -14.44
N GLY A 99 25.40 0.97 -15.05
CA GLY A 99 26.25 0.59 -16.18
C GLY A 99 26.04 1.47 -17.40
N GLY A 100 24.79 1.78 -17.74
CA GLY A 100 24.47 2.68 -18.84
C GLY A 100 24.87 4.13 -18.58
N PHE A 101 24.79 4.59 -17.33
CA PHE A 101 25.30 5.91 -16.94
C PHE A 101 26.82 6.02 -17.14
N LEU A 102 27.57 5.03 -16.63
CA LEU A 102 29.03 4.97 -16.76
C LEU A 102 29.47 4.76 -18.22
N ALA A 103 28.78 3.89 -18.95
CA ALA A 103 29.03 3.69 -20.38
C ALA A 103 28.83 5.00 -21.15
N GLY A 104 27.76 5.75 -20.87
CA GLY A 104 27.53 7.07 -21.47
C GLY A 104 28.70 8.04 -21.24
N LEU A 105 29.23 8.10 -20.02
CA LEU A 105 30.40 8.94 -19.71
C LEU A 105 31.66 8.49 -20.47
N ILE A 106 31.95 7.19 -20.49
CA ILE A 106 33.15 6.64 -21.13
C ILE A 106 33.07 6.85 -22.64
N LEU A 107 31.99 6.42 -23.29
CA LEU A 107 31.82 6.52 -24.74
C LEU A 107 31.79 7.97 -25.22
N ALA A 108 31.13 8.87 -24.49
CA ALA A 108 31.10 10.29 -24.84
C ALA A 108 32.47 10.96 -24.74
N SER A 109 33.33 10.51 -23.83
CA SER A 109 34.70 11.05 -23.66
C SER A 109 35.70 10.56 -24.70
N LEU A 110 35.45 9.41 -25.33
CA LEU A 110 36.33 8.80 -26.33
C LEU A 110 36.07 9.33 -27.74
N TYR A 111 34.99 10.07 -27.94
CA TYR A 111 34.56 10.54 -29.25
C TYR A 111 35.18 11.92 -29.56
N ASN A 112 36.10 11.98 -30.54
CA ASN A 112 36.65 13.22 -31.12
C ASN A 112 37.26 14.25 -30.14
N TYR A 113 38.22 13.84 -29.31
CA TYR A 113 39.05 14.74 -28.47
C TYR A 113 38.27 15.68 -27.53
N GLY A 114 36.98 15.40 -27.27
CA GLY A 114 36.10 16.19 -26.42
C GLY A 114 34.94 15.35 -25.90
N PHE A 115 34.10 15.93 -25.04
CA PHE A 115 32.93 15.24 -24.51
C PHE A 115 31.71 15.44 -25.41
N ASP A 116 31.24 14.37 -26.05
CA ASP A 116 30.03 14.40 -26.87
C ASP A 116 28.76 14.21 -26.02
N TRP A 117 28.07 15.33 -25.78
CA TRP A 117 26.83 15.35 -25.00
C TRP A 117 25.68 14.56 -25.65
N ALA A 118 25.62 14.48 -26.98
CA ALA A 118 24.54 13.76 -27.66
C ALA A 118 24.68 12.25 -27.43
N ILE A 119 25.91 11.73 -27.47
CA ILE A 119 26.19 10.32 -27.16
C ILE A 119 25.88 10.04 -25.69
N ALA A 120 26.34 10.88 -24.76
CA ALA A 120 26.09 10.70 -23.32
C ALA A 120 24.58 10.64 -23.02
N ILE A 121 23.83 11.64 -23.49
CA ILE A 121 22.38 11.73 -23.28
C ILE A 121 21.67 10.54 -23.92
N GLY A 122 22.07 10.11 -25.13
CA GLY A 122 21.48 8.95 -25.79
C GLY A 122 21.60 7.67 -24.96
N TYR A 123 22.78 7.40 -24.42
CA TYR A 123 23.01 6.25 -23.53
C TYR A 123 22.25 6.37 -22.22
N TRP A 124 22.18 7.55 -21.62
CA TRP A 124 21.45 7.77 -20.38
C TRP A 124 19.95 7.58 -20.55
N VAL A 125 19.36 8.12 -21.62
CA VAL A 125 17.94 7.92 -21.91
C VAL A 125 17.64 6.43 -22.14
N PHE A 126 18.48 5.74 -22.90
CA PHE A 126 18.33 4.31 -23.13
C PHE A 126 18.42 3.50 -21.82
N ALA A 127 19.42 3.81 -20.98
CA ALA A 127 19.62 3.17 -19.68
C ALA A 127 18.45 3.43 -18.73
N LEU A 128 17.95 4.67 -18.68
CA LEU A 128 16.80 5.05 -17.87
C LEU A 128 15.55 4.28 -18.30
N LEU A 129 15.23 4.28 -19.60
CA LEU A 129 14.04 3.61 -20.11
C LEU A 129 14.09 2.10 -19.83
N SER A 130 15.18 1.45 -20.20
CA SER A 130 15.34 0.00 -20.00
C SER A 130 15.39 -0.37 -18.51
N GLY A 131 16.20 0.34 -17.71
CA GLY A 131 16.35 0.08 -16.28
C GLY A 131 15.04 0.25 -15.50
N ILE A 132 14.26 1.30 -15.78
CA ILE A 132 12.96 1.54 -15.14
C ILE A 132 11.98 0.42 -15.49
N ILE A 133 11.95 -0.04 -16.74
CA ILE A 133 11.07 -1.15 -17.15
C ILE A 133 11.38 -2.41 -16.32
N PHE A 134 12.66 -2.77 -16.17
CA PHE A 134 13.05 -3.93 -15.37
C PHE A 134 12.68 -3.79 -13.89
N LEU A 135 12.88 -2.60 -13.30
CA LEU A 135 12.47 -2.32 -11.92
C LEU A 135 10.95 -2.40 -11.74
N ALA A 136 10.18 -1.83 -12.68
CA ALA A 136 8.72 -1.87 -12.65
C ALA A 136 8.19 -3.30 -12.73
N LEU A 137 8.71 -4.11 -13.65
CA LEU A 137 8.35 -5.53 -13.77
C LEU A 137 8.69 -6.31 -12.49
N ALA A 138 9.83 -6.02 -11.88
CA ALA A 138 10.23 -6.67 -10.64
C ALA A 138 9.26 -6.36 -9.48
N GLU A 139 8.78 -5.12 -9.36
CA GLU A 139 7.77 -4.76 -8.36
C GLU A 139 6.41 -5.41 -8.65
N ILE A 140 5.99 -5.46 -9.92
CA ILE A 140 4.74 -6.13 -10.31
C ILE A 140 4.79 -7.61 -9.91
N ILE A 141 5.90 -8.30 -10.19
CA ILE A 141 6.07 -9.73 -9.83
C ILE A 141 6.10 -9.92 -8.31
N ALA A 142 6.78 -9.04 -7.58
CA ALA A 142 6.80 -9.08 -6.12
C ALA A 142 5.40 -8.91 -5.52
N LEU A 143 4.62 -7.95 -6.02
CA LEU A 143 3.24 -7.74 -5.59
C LEU A 143 2.32 -8.91 -5.96
N LEU A 144 2.48 -9.45 -7.17
CA LEU A 144 1.71 -10.62 -7.61
C LEU A 144 1.97 -11.82 -6.70
N GLN A 145 3.22 -12.05 -6.29
CA GLN A 145 3.51 -13.14 -5.36
C GLN A 145 2.89 -12.91 -3.97
N VAL A 146 2.83 -11.67 -3.50
CA VAL A 146 2.12 -11.35 -2.25
C VAL A 146 0.64 -11.69 -2.38
N LEU A 147 -0.01 -11.34 -3.49
CA LEU A 147 -1.42 -11.66 -3.74
C LEU A 147 -1.65 -13.17 -3.83
N VAL A 148 -0.83 -13.90 -4.59
CA VAL A 148 -0.95 -15.36 -4.74
C VAL A 148 -0.75 -16.09 -3.41
N ASN A 149 0.18 -15.61 -2.57
CA ASN A 149 0.40 -16.20 -1.25
C ASN A 149 -0.80 -15.94 -0.31
N LYS A 150 -1.43 -14.77 -0.42
CA LYS A 150 -2.62 -14.41 0.36
C LYS A 150 -3.84 -15.26 0.00
N GLU A 151 -4.04 -15.59 -1.27
CA GLU A 151 -5.16 -16.45 -1.73
C GLU A 151 -5.01 -17.93 -1.33
N ARG A 152 -3.80 -18.38 -0.99
CA ARG A 152 -3.53 -19.78 -0.58
C ARG A 152 -3.64 -20.03 0.93
N GLN A 153 -3.81 -18.99 1.74
CA GLN A 153 -4.04 -19.09 3.19
C GLN A 153 -5.54 -19.11 3.49
#